data_AF-A0A0P7MWT1-F1
#
_entry.id   AF-A0A0P7MWT1-F1
#
_cell.length_a   1.000
_cell.length_b   1.000
_cell.length_c   1.000
_cell.angle_alpha   90.00
_cell.angle_beta   90.00
_cell.angle_gamma   90.00
#
_symmetry.space_group_name_H-M   'P 1'
#
loop_
_entity.id
_entity.type
_entity.pdbx_description
1 polymer ?
#
loop_
_entity_poly.entity_id
_entity_poly.type
_entity_poly.pdbx_seq_one_letter_code
_entity_poly.pdbx_strand_id
1 'polypeptide(L)'
;MAELGTRLKEARLSKGYSLDDLQEITKIQKRYLVGIEEGNYSIMPGSFYVRAFIKQYADAVDLNAEEILETYKNELPSTPNDQVSQSITNSPSRRKVTKGPSNKMMEAMPKIIVALFIVVIIVAIWVLWQSKNSPGTSEDNPPTPELQYDKNVNPIDSAKDKKEKEEKDALKNDKKDTDSKEETPTDEDQTDQNEEIKQTISAGTVETDGATTSYTLTGTDTMKLKIEVSGPTFVGIRNQQQQELLTDTRVYNAGEVIEFDATTQNYVRIRLGNSTQAKIYINDELLTYAQQIVTQNIVINFNKEQ
;
A
#
# COMPACT_ATOMS: atom_id res chain seq x y z
N MET A 1 -5.87 -2.68 29.47
CA MET A 1 -5.17 -1.62 28.74
C MET A 1 -4.51 -0.71 29.76
N ALA A 2 -3.25 -0.36 29.54
CA ALA A 2 -2.54 0.62 30.37
C ALA A 2 -3.08 2.04 30.12
N GLU A 3 -3.02 2.92 31.12
CA GLU A 3 -3.53 4.30 31.01
C GLU A 3 -2.71 5.08 29.96
N LEU A 4 -1.39 4.87 29.95
CA LEU A 4 -0.48 5.40 28.93
C LEU A 4 -0.89 4.99 27.51
N GLY A 5 -1.16 3.70 27.31
CA GLY A 5 -1.50 3.16 25.99
C GLY A 5 -2.80 3.75 25.45
N THR A 6 -3.78 3.97 26.34
CA THR A 6 -5.04 4.63 26.01
C THR A 6 -4.81 6.08 25.60
N ARG A 7 -4.00 6.83 26.37
CA ARG A 7 -3.68 8.23 26.08
C ARG A 7 -2.97 8.43 24.75
N LEU A 8 -1.98 7.58 24.44
CA LEU A 8 -1.26 7.61 23.16
C LEU A 8 -2.18 7.27 21.99
N LYS A 9 -3.04 6.25 22.15
CA LYS A 9 -4.03 5.87 21.15
C LYS A 9 -5.01 7.01 20.84
N GLU A 10 -5.54 7.67 21.85
CA GLU A 10 -6.43 8.83 21.68
C GLU A 10 -5.75 9.97 20.92
N ALA A 11 -4.50 10.28 21.25
CA ALA A 11 -3.72 11.30 20.56
C ALA A 11 -3.47 10.92 19.09
N ARG A 12 -3.13 9.66 18.81
CA ARG A 12 -2.98 9.14 17.44
C ARG A 12 -4.28 9.28 16.64
N LEU A 13 -5.40 8.86 17.22
CA LEU A 13 -6.71 8.96 16.57
C LEU A 13 -7.12 10.43 16.36
N SER A 14 -6.78 11.32 17.28
CA SER A 14 -7.02 12.77 17.15
C SER A 14 -6.19 13.40 16.03
N LYS A 15 -5.02 12.82 15.70
CA LYS A 15 -4.21 13.17 14.52
C LYS A 15 -4.73 12.57 13.22
N GLY A 16 -5.71 11.66 13.28
CA GLY A 16 -6.18 10.91 12.11
C GLY A 16 -5.19 9.86 11.61
N TYR A 17 -4.19 9.49 12.42
CA TYR A 17 -3.19 8.51 12.01
C TYR A 17 -3.68 7.08 12.25
N SER A 18 -3.56 6.23 11.25
CA SER A 18 -3.59 4.79 11.44
C SER A 18 -2.30 4.30 12.10
N LEU A 19 -2.28 3.05 12.54
CA LEU A 19 -1.04 2.42 13.01
C LEU A 19 -0.01 2.25 11.90
N ASP A 20 -0.45 2.14 10.65
CA ASP A 20 0.45 2.04 9.49
C ASP A 20 1.10 3.40 9.20
N ASP A 21 0.33 4.49 9.28
CA ASP A 21 0.87 5.86 9.17
C ASP A 21 1.88 6.13 10.29
N LEU A 22 1.55 5.75 11.52
CA LEU A 22 2.44 5.96 12.65
C LEU A 22 3.71 5.10 12.54
N GLN A 23 3.63 3.89 11.97
CA GLN A 23 4.82 3.10 11.63
C GLN A 23 5.68 3.81 10.58
N GLU A 24 5.08 4.42 9.56
CA GLU A 24 5.84 5.16 8.55
C GLU A 24 6.52 6.40 9.12
N ILE A 25 5.86 7.11 10.04
CA ILE A 25 6.40 8.32 10.70
C ILE A 25 7.53 7.96 11.66
N THR A 26 7.29 7.01 12.57
CA THR A 26 8.22 6.68 13.67
C THR A 26 9.29 5.66 13.27
N LYS A 27 9.07 4.92 12.18
CA LYS A 27 9.84 3.73 11.79
C LYS A 27 9.78 2.58 12.79
N ILE A 28 8.87 2.64 13.76
CA ILE A 28 8.60 1.56 14.70
C ILE A 28 7.61 0.59 14.05
N GLN A 29 7.95 -0.70 14.04
CA GLN A 29 7.06 -1.71 13.47
C GLN A 29 5.69 -1.71 14.18
N LYS A 30 4.62 -1.85 13.40
CA LYS A 30 3.22 -1.81 13.85
C LYS A 30 2.94 -2.74 15.04
N ARG A 31 3.53 -3.94 15.07
CA ARG A 31 3.38 -4.85 16.21
C ARG A 31 3.80 -4.22 17.55
N TYR A 32 4.83 -3.39 17.54
CA TYR A 32 5.30 -2.71 18.75
C TYR A 32 4.43 -1.51 19.10
N LEU A 33 3.91 -0.79 18.10
CA LEU A 33 2.93 0.28 18.33
C LEU A 33 1.65 -0.27 18.96
N VAL A 34 1.16 -1.42 18.50
CA VAL A 34 0.03 -2.15 19.14
C VAL A 34 0.39 -2.53 20.57
N GLY A 35 1.59 -3.10 20.80
CA GLY A 35 2.05 -3.43 22.15
C GLY A 35 2.09 -2.22 23.10
N ILE A 36 2.45 -1.04 22.61
CA ILE A 36 2.43 0.21 23.39
C ILE A 36 0.99 0.61 23.74
N GLU A 37 0.07 0.60 22.78
CA GLU A 37 -1.34 0.94 23.03
C GLU A 37 -2.03 -0.04 23.99
N GLU A 38 -1.65 -1.31 23.96
CA GLU A 38 -2.21 -2.35 24.84
C GLU A 38 -1.52 -2.43 26.20
N GLY A 39 -0.34 -1.81 26.36
CA GLY A 39 0.54 -1.96 27.51
C GLY A 39 1.26 -3.33 27.55
N ASN A 40 1.27 -4.06 26.44
CA ASN A 40 1.96 -5.33 26.31
C ASN A 40 3.42 -5.13 25.88
N TYR A 41 4.30 -4.84 26.84
CA TYR A 41 5.72 -4.65 26.57
C TYR A 41 6.52 -5.96 26.40
N SER A 42 5.91 -7.12 26.63
CA SER A 42 6.59 -8.43 26.52
C SER A 42 6.99 -8.78 25.09
N ILE A 43 6.30 -8.24 24.10
CA ILE A 43 6.58 -8.47 22.67
C ILE A 43 7.73 -7.62 22.14
N MET A 44 8.25 -6.69 22.94
CA MET A 44 9.27 -5.75 22.52
C MET A 44 10.62 -6.47 22.29
N PRO A 45 11.48 -5.98 21.38
CA PRO A 45 12.81 -6.56 21.15
C PRO A 45 13.73 -6.53 22.38
N GLY A 46 13.35 -5.77 23.41
CA GLY A 46 14.01 -5.68 24.70
C GLY A 46 13.37 -4.57 25.52
N SER A 47 13.42 -4.69 26.85
CA SER A 47 12.83 -3.71 27.78
C SER A 47 13.45 -2.30 27.64
N PHE A 48 14.69 -2.21 27.16
CA PHE A 48 15.38 -0.96 26.90
C PHE A 48 14.70 -0.10 25.81
N TYR A 49 14.05 -0.73 24.82
CA TYR A 49 13.45 -0.02 23.69
C TYR A 49 12.09 0.60 24.02
N VAL A 50 11.45 0.16 25.10
CA VAL A 50 10.08 0.56 25.46
C VAL A 50 9.99 2.08 25.62
N ARG A 51 10.89 2.68 26.41
CA ARG A 51 10.92 4.14 26.63
C ARG A 51 11.22 4.91 25.35
N ALA A 52 12.17 4.43 24.54
CA ALA A 52 12.54 5.09 23.30
C ALA A 52 11.37 5.09 22.28
N PHE A 53 10.65 3.98 22.18
CA PHE A 53 9.50 3.87 21.29
C PHE A 53 8.31 4.68 21.77
N ILE A 54 8.06 4.74 23.08
CA ILE A 54 7.02 5.60 23.66
C ILE A 54 7.34 7.07 23.43
N LYS A 55 8.60 7.47 23.57
CA LYS A 55 9.06 8.82 23.25
C LYS A 55 8.79 9.17 21.77
N GLN A 56 9.24 8.33 20.85
CA GLN A 56 8.99 8.52 19.42
C GLN A 56 7.50 8.53 19.06
N TYR A 57 6.69 7.69 19.71
CA TYR A 57 5.24 7.72 19.54
C TYR A 57 4.69 9.09 19.97
N ALA A 58 4.98 9.51 21.21
CA ALA A 58 4.49 10.76 21.78
C ALA A 58 4.88 11.96 20.90
N ASP A 59 6.14 12.02 20.46
CA ASP A 59 6.63 13.07 19.56
C ASP A 59 5.86 13.08 18.22
N ALA A 60 5.58 11.91 17.65
CA ALA A 60 4.84 11.80 16.39
C ALA A 60 3.37 12.24 16.48
N VAL A 61 2.79 12.24 17.68
CA VAL A 61 1.40 12.69 17.93
C VAL A 61 1.32 14.05 18.63
N ASP A 62 2.43 14.81 18.63
CA ASP A 62 2.58 16.14 19.25
C ASP A 62 2.26 16.17 20.76
N LEU A 63 2.56 15.08 21.47
CA LEU A 63 2.57 15.06 22.93
C LEU A 63 3.99 15.34 23.45
N ASN A 64 4.08 15.92 24.65
CA ASN A 64 5.36 16.10 25.31
C ASN A 64 5.86 14.74 25.84
N ALA A 65 6.84 14.15 25.15
CA ALA A 65 7.37 12.84 25.53
C ALA A 65 7.94 12.78 26.95
N GLU A 66 8.61 13.83 27.41
CA GLU A 66 9.21 13.86 28.75
C GLU A 66 8.13 13.86 29.85
N GLU A 67 7.05 14.63 29.64
CA GLU A 67 5.88 14.66 30.53
C GLU A 67 5.17 13.30 30.56
N ILE A 68 4.98 12.68 29.38
CA ILE A 68 4.35 11.37 29.26
C ILE A 68 5.17 10.31 30.03
N LEU A 69 6.49 10.30 29.84
CA LEU A 69 7.36 9.33 30.51
C LEU A 69 7.39 9.52 32.03
N GLU A 70 7.36 10.75 32.54
CA GLU A 70 7.35 11.02 33.98
C GLU A 70 6.00 10.67 34.62
N THR A 71 4.89 11.05 33.96
CA THR A 71 3.52 10.78 34.43
C THR A 71 3.26 9.28 34.54
N TYR A 72 3.67 8.51 33.54
CA TYR A 72 3.39 7.07 33.46
C TYR A 72 4.58 6.18 33.88
N LYS A 73 5.57 6.72 34.60
CA LYS A 73 6.79 5.99 34.98
C LYS A 73 6.55 4.66 35.70
N ASN A 74 5.45 4.57 36.46
CA ASN A 74 5.09 3.37 37.22
C ASN A 74 4.52 2.24 36.35
N GLU A 75 4.06 2.54 35.12
CA GLU A 75 3.58 1.56 34.16
C GLU A 75 4.70 1.01 33.27
N LEU A 76 5.86 1.67 33.25
CA LEU A 76 6.98 1.32 32.37
C LEU A 76 7.88 0.28 33.03
N PRO A 77 8.41 -0.69 32.26
CA PRO A 77 9.40 -1.63 32.78
C PRO A 77 10.65 -0.89 33.24
N SER A 78 11.10 -1.20 34.46
CA SER A 78 12.30 -0.61 35.05
C SER A 78 13.51 -0.89 34.15
N THR A 79 14.14 0.17 33.65
CA THR A 79 15.42 0.03 32.95
C THR A 79 16.56 0.10 33.96
N PRO A 80 17.66 -0.64 33.77
CA PRO A 80 18.82 -0.61 34.70
C PRO A 80 19.45 0.79 34.88
N ASN A 81 19.12 1.77 34.03
CA ASN A 81 19.71 3.10 34.06
C ASN A 81 18.99 4.10 35.00
N ASP A 82 17.78 3.77 35.50
CA ASP A 82 17.07 4.67 36.43
C ASP A 82 17.74 4.75 37.82
N GLN A 83 18.62 3.81 38.17
CA GLN A 83 19.35 3.85 39.45
C GLN A 83 20.64 4.69 39.42
N VAL A 84 21.05 5.20 38.25
CA VAL A 84 22.29 5.99 38.14
C VAL A 84 22.03 7.49 38.29
N SER A 85 20.81 7.97 38.04
CA SER A 85 20.47 9.40 38.16
C SER A 85 19.99 9.81 39.55
N GLN A 86 19.55 8.87 40.40
CA GLN A 86 19.05 9.18 41.76
C GLN A 86 20.03 8.85 42.89
N SER A 87 21.27 8.45 42.57
CA SER A 87 22.30 8.12 43.57
C SER A 87 23.57 8.99 43.45
N ILE A 88 23.43 10.27 43.12
CA ILE A 88 24.46 11.27 43.47
C ILE A 88 24.07 11.92 44.79
N THR A 89 24.02 11.12 45.85
CA THR A 89 24.18 11.64 47.21
C THR A 89 24.95 10.59 48.00
N ASN A 90 26.19 10.93 48.32
CA ASN A 90 27.10 10.29 49.28
C ASN A 90 27.79 8.98 48.87
N SER A 91 29.02 9.12 48.35
CA SER A 91 30.11 8.24 48.78
C SER A 91 31.46 8.94 48.64
N PRO A 92 32.22 9.15 49.74
CA PRO A 92 33.55 9.74 49.67
C PRO A 92 34.56 8.62 49.42
N SER A 93 34.99 8.42 48.17
CA SER A 93 36.25 7.73 47.95
C SER A 93 36.96 8.20 46.68
N ARG A 94 37.93 9.05 46.97
CA ARG A 94 39.12 9.41 46.23
C ARG A 94 39.63 8.29 45.28
N ARG A 95 39.37 8.43 43.99
CA ARG A 95 40.35 8.12 42.94
C ARG A 95 40.41 9.28 41.96
N LYS A 96 41.53 9.99 41.99
CA LYS A 96 41.95 10.89 40.91
C LYS A 96 42.09 10.04 39.66
N VAL A 97 41.15 10.18 38.72
CA VAL A 97 41.42 9.90 37.31
C VAL A 97 41.58 11.25 36.65
N THR A 98 42.81 11.48 36.23
CA THR A 98 43.31 12.64 35.50
C THR A 98 42.44 12.96 34.30
N LYS A 99 42.11 14.25 34.14
CA LYS A 99 41.56 14.82 32.91
C LYS A 99 42.45 14.42 31.73
N GLY A 100 41.95 13.57 30.84
CA GLY A 100 42.47 13.46 29.48
C GLY A 100 42.22 14.78 28.73
N PRO A 101 43.03 15.13 27.73
CA PRO A 101 42.92 16.43 27.07
C PRO A 101 41.56 16.52 26.39
N SER A 102 40.88 17.65 26.61
CA SER A 102 39.70 18.03 25.84
C SER A 102 40.09 18.03 24.36
N ASN A 103 39.59 17.07 23.59
CA ASN A 103 39.75 17.08 22.15
C ASN A 103 38.92 18.22 21.57
N LYS A 104 39.52 19.41 21.52
CA LYS A 104 39.08 20.60 20.76
C LYS A 104 38.93 20.32 19.25
N MET A 105 39.27 19.12 18.81
CA MET A 105 39.10 18.61 17.45
C MET A 105 37.63 18.31 17.11
N MET A 106 36.75 18.06 18.10
CA MET A 106 35.34 17.73 17.84
C MET A 106 34.43 18.97 17.69
N GLU A 107 34.85 20.14 18.16
CA GLU A 107 34.17 21.43 17.91
C GLU A 107 34.59 22.10 16.59
N ALA A 108 35.68 21.64 15.96
CA ALA A 108 36.19 22.19 14.70
C ALA A 108 35.67 21.46 13.45
N MET A 109 35.08 20.26 13.60
CA MET A 109 34.54 19.45 12.50
C MET A 109 33.54 20.22 11.61
N PRO A 110 32.54 20.96 12.13
CA PRO A 110 31.64 21.73 11.26
C PRO A 110 32.34 22.89 10.54
N LYS A 111 33.39 23.50 11.13
CA LYS A 111 34.17 24.57 10.47
C LYS A 111 35.08 24.04 9.36
N ILE A 112 35.63 22.84 9.52
CA ILE A 112 36.45 22.18 8.50
C ILE A 112 35.59 21.80 7.29
N ILE A 113 34.37 21.32 7.51
CA ILE A 113 33.41 21.00 6.43
C ILE A 113 33.04 22.26 5.64
N VAL A 114 32.77 23.37 6.32
CA VAL A 114 32.48 24.66 5.66
C VAL A 114 33.71 25.18 4.90
N ALA A 115 34.91 25.08 5.48
CA ALA A 115 36.14 25.48 4.80
C ALA A 115 36.42 24.63 3.56
N LEU A 116 36.21 23.30 3.63
CA LEU A 116 36.33 22.41 2.47
C LEU A 116 35.30 22.76 1.38
N PHE A 117 34.06 23.05 1.76
CA PHE A 117 33.02 23.46 0.82
C PHE A 117 33.38 24.78 0.10
N ILE A 118 33.93 25.75 0.84
CA ILE A 118 34.44 27.01 0.26
C ILE A 118 35.60 26.74 -0.71
N VAL A 119 36.53 25.85 -0.36
CA VAL A 119 37.64 25.48 -1.27
C VAL A 119 37.12 24.80 -2.54
N VAL A 120 36.13 23.91 -2.43
CA VAL A 120 35.48 23.28 -3.60
C VAL A 120 34.79 24.33 -4.48
N ILE A 121 34.11 25.31 -3.88
CA ILE A 121 33.49 26.42 -4.61
C ILE A 121 34.56 27.27 -5.32
N ILE A 122 35.68 27.58 -4.65
CA ILE A 122 36.78 28.35 -5.26
C ILE A 122 37.39 27.59 -6.43
N VAL A 123 37.60 26.27 -6.30
CA VAL A 123 38.09 25.42 -7.39
C VAL A 123 37.06 25.37 -8.54
N ALA A 124 35.77 25.24 -8.25
CA ALA A 124 34.72 25.27 -9.26
C ALA A 124 34.67 26.61 -10.00
N ILE A 125 34.77 27.74 -9.29
CA ILE A 125 34.85 29.08 -9.88
C ILE A 125 36.13 29.21 -10.72
N TRP A 126 37.27 28.68 -10.25
CA TRP A 126 38.52 28.70 -10.99
C TRP A 126 38.45 27.88 -12.29
N VAL A 127 37.83 26.69 -12.25
CA VAL A 127 37.57 25.86 -13.45
C VAL A 127 36.61 26.56 -14.41
N LEU A 128 35.57 27.22 -13.90
CA LEU A 128 34.63 28.02 -14.71
C LEU A 128 35.28 29.29 -15.28
N TRP A 129 36.29 29.86 -14.62
CA TRP A 129 37.11 30.93 -15.17
C TRP A 129 38.09 30.42 -16.22
N GLN A 130 38.64 29.22 -16.05
CA GLN A 130 39.48 28.57 -17.07
C GLN A 130 38.68 28.24 -18.33
N SER A 131 37.40 27.85 -18.19
CA SER A 131 36.52 27.63 -19.35
C SER A 131 36.08 28.93 -20.04
N LYS A 132 36.08 30.07 -19.32
CA LYS A 132 35.77 31.40 -19.89
C LYS A 132 36.96 32.11 -20.54
N ASN A 133 38.19 31.67 -20.29
CA ASN A 133 39.41 32.25 -20.85
C ASN A 133 40.07 31.41 -21.96
N SER A 134 39.35 30.46 -22.56
CA SER A 134 39.77 29.89 -23.86
C SER A 134 39.40 30.85 -24.99
N PRO A 135 40.36 31.44 -25.72
CA PRO A 135 40.05 32.29 -26.85
C PRO A 135 39.64 31.41 -28.04
N GLY A 136 38.38 31.56 -28.47
CA GLY A 136 37.91 31.16 -29.79
C GLY A 136 37.28 29.77 -29.88
N THR A 137 35.97 29.71 -30.16
CA THR A 137 35.45 29.38 -31.50
C THR A 137 33.95 29.67 -31.51
N SER A 138 33.52 30.47 -32.48
CA SER A 138 32.13 30.86 -32.74
C SER A 138 31.31 29.69 -33.31
N GLU A 139 29.99 29.75 -33.06
CA GLU A 139 28.87 29.24 -33.88
C GLU A 139 28.96 27.82 -34.47
N ASP A 140 28.10 26.91 -33.99
CA ASP A 140 26.97 26.43 -34.80
C ASP A 140 25.96 25.67 -33.92
N ASN A 141 24.69 26.08 -33.96
CA ASN A 141 23.57 25.34 -33.38
C ASN A 141 23.04 24.38 -34.45
N PRO A 142 22.91 23.06 -34.22
CA PRO A 142 22.21 22.20 -35.16
C PRO A 142 20.70 22.49 -35.11
N PRO A 143 20.01 22.56 -36.27
CA PRO A 143 18.61 22.92 -36.33
C PRO A 143 17.71 21.78 -35.84
N THR A 144 16.64 22.18 -35.17
CA THR A 144 15.47 21.37 -34.81
C THR A 144 14.77 20.88 -36.09
N PRO A 145 14.33 19.62 -36.19
CA PRO A 145 13.54 19.19 -37.34
C PRO A 145 12.13 19.79 -37.26
N GLU A 146 11.80 20.70 -38.18
CA GLU A 146 10.42 21.08 -38.48
C GLU A 146 9.71 19.89 -39.14
N LEU A 147 8.60 19.43 -38.55
CA LEU A 147 7.64 18.56 -39.20
C LEU A 147 6.92 19.35 -40.30
N GLN A 148 7.37 19.18 -41.54
CA GLN A 148 6.62 19.61 -42.71
C GLN A 148 5.43 18.65 -42.91
N TYR A 149 4.21 19.16 -42.69
CA TYR A 149 3.00 18.47 -43.09
C TYR A 149 2.79 18.67 -44.59
N ASP A 150 3.02 17.60 -45.36
CA ASP A 150 2.65 17.58 -46.77
C ASP A 150 1.12 17.46 -46.87
N LYS A 151 0.52 18.52 -47.40
CA LYS A 151 -0.92 18.66 -47.57
C LYS A 151 -1.25 18.27 -49.00
N ASN A 152 -1.26 16.96 -49.29
CA ASN A 152 -1.99 16.34 -50.40
C ASN A 152 -1.81 14.81 -50.45
N VAL A 153 -2.69 14.05 -49.79
CA VAL A 153 -3.17 12.78 -50.35
C VAL A 153 -4.64 12.60 -49.99
N ASN A 154 -5.46 12.42 -51.02
CA ASN A 154 -6.90 12.18 -50.93
C ASN A 154 -7.24 10.76 -50.44
N PRO A 155 -8.50 10.53 -49.99
CA PRO A 155 -8.92 9.30 -49.31
C PRO A 155 -8.98 8.12 -50.28
N ILE A 156 -8.46 6.97 -49.84
CA ILE A 156 -8.81 5.69 -50.46
C ILE A 156 -10.07 5.20 -49.77
N ASP A 157 -11.17 5.29 -50.51
CA ASP A 157 -12.42 4.61 -50.25
C ASP A 157 -12.66 3.59 -51.39
N SER A 158 -13.51 2.60 -51.13
CA SER A 158 -13.98 1.50 -52.00
C SER A 158 -13.23 0.17 -51.83
N ALA A 159 -13.80 -0.86 -51.19
CA ALA A 159 -15.00 -1.65 -51.53
C ALA A 159 -14.75 -2.83 -52.50
N LYS A 160 -15.21 -4.00 -52.03
CA LYS A 160 -15.82 -5.15 -52.76
C LYS A 160 -14.98 -5.99 -53.75
N ASP A 161 -15.05 -7.30 -53.53
CA ASP A 161 -15.87 -8.25 -54.34
C ASP A 161 -16.24 -9.47 -53.46
N LYS A 162 -17.53 -9.90 -53.27
CA LYS A 162 -18.52 -10.57 -54.17
C LYS A 162 -18.02 -11.94 -54.66
N LYS A 163 -18.76 -13.06 -54.74
CA LYS A 163 -20.19 -13.51 -54.73
C LYS A 163 -20.14 -15.05 -54.49
N GLU A 164 -21.17 -15.80 -54.09
CA GLU A 164 -22.46 -16.12 -54.78
C GLU A 164 -23.34 -16.95 -53.79
N LYS A 165 -24.58 -16.55 -53.45
CA LYS A 165 -25.90 -17.05 -53.95
C LYS A 165 -25.99 -18.58 -54.14
N GLU A 166 -26.95 -19.28 -53.52
CA GLU A 166 -28.34 -19.33 -54.01
C GLU A 166 -29.43 -19.42 -52.93
N GLU A 167 -30.64 -19.17 -53.43
CA GLU A 167 -31.90 -18.74 -52.86
C GLU A 167 -32.96 -19.80 -53.19
N LYS A 168 -33.99 -19.99 -52.35
CA LYS A 168 -35.40 -20.20 -52.77
C LYS A 168 -36.35 -20.36 -51.59
N ASP A 169 -37.31 -19.43 -51.55
CA ASP A 169 -38.77 -19.64 -51.57
C ASP A 169 -39.41 -20.59 -50.53
N ALA A 170 -40.56 -20.30 -49.91
CA ALA A 170 -41.49 -19.18 -49.98
C ALA A 170 -42.65 -19.45 -49.00
N LEU A 171 -43.34 -18.37 -48.58
CA LEU A 171 -44.79 -18.29 -48.24
C LEU A 171 -45.29 -19.15 -47.05
N LYS A 172 -46.20 -18.75 -46.16
CA LYS A 172 -47.21 -17.68 -46.10
C LYS A 172 -47.89 -17.77 -44.72
N ASN A 173 -48.37 -16.65 -44.20
CA ASN A 173 -49.68 -16.42 -43.55
C ASN A 173 -50.15 -17.35 -42.41
N ASP A 174 -50.88 -16.95 -41.38
CA ASP A 174 -51.63 -15.74 -41.01
C ASP A 174 -52.05 -15.97 -39.54
N LYS A 175 -52.31 -14.89 -38.77
CA LYS A 175 -53.40 -14.73 -37.76
C LYS A 175 -53.73 -15.86 -36.74
N LYS A 176 -54.11 -15.64 -35.48
CA LYS A 176 -54.50 -14.50 -34.61
C LYS A 176 -55.01 -15.15 -33.30
N ASP A 177 -55.01 -14.39 -32.18
CA ASP A 177 -55.86 -14.58 -30.98
C ASP A 177 -55.61 -15.87 -30.14
N THR A 178 -55.75 -15.99 -28.81
CA THR A 178 -56.15 -15.16 -27.67
C THR A 178 -56.04 -16.05 -26.41
N ASP A 179 -55.52 -15.48 -25.32
CA ASP A 179 -55.90 -15.67 -23.89
C ASP A 179 -55.81 -17.02 -23.12
N SER A 180 -55.15 -16.90 -21.96
CA SER A 180 -55.41 -17.44 -20.61
C SER A 180 -55.47 -18.93 -20.23
N LYS A 181 -54.68 -19.18 -19.16
CA LYS A 181 -54.95 -19.93 -17.91
C LYS A 181 -54.95 -21.47 -17.86
N GLU A 182 -53.89 -21.96 -17.18
CA GLU A 182 -53.92 -22.65 -15.87
C GLU A 182 -54.13 -24.19 -15.81
N GLU A 183 -53.35 -24.77 -14.89
CA GLU A 183 -53.44 -26.10 -14.23
C GLU A 183 -52.64 -27.30 -14.79
N THR A 184 -51.50 -27.55 -14.09
CA THR A 184 -50.89 -28.86 -13.71
C THR A 184 -51.90 -29.86 -13.11
N PRO A 185 -51.66 -31.19 -13.00
CA PRO A 185 -50.38 -31.81 -12.55
C PRO A 185 -49.98 -33.21 -13.10
N THR A 186 -48.79 -33.67 -12.64
CA THR A 186 -48.26 -35.07 -12.50
C THR A 186 -47.95 -35.86 -13.80
N ASP A 187 -46.83 -36.58 -13.96
CA ASP A 187 -45.73 -36.97 -13.09
C ASP A 187 -44.59 -37.53 -13.98
N GLU A 188 -43.36 -37.57 -13.45
CA GLU A 188 -42.21 -38.39 -13.90
C GLU A 188 -41.59 -38.13 -15.29
N ASP A 189 -40.53 -37.33 -15.31
CA ASP A 189 -39.26 -37.82 -15.86
C ASP A 189 -38.07 -37.10 -15.22
N GLN A 190 -37.17 -37.88 -14.62
CA GLN A 190 -35.93 -37.41 -14.03
C GLN A 190 -35.00 -36.95 -15.16
N THR A 191 -34.55 -35.70 -15.11
CA THR A 191 -33.36 -35.27 -15.83
C THR A 191 -32.54 -34.36 -14.92
N ASP A 192 -31.27 -34.73 -14.80
CA ASP A 192 -30.24 -34.14 -13.97
C ASP A 192 -30.25 -32.60 -13.99
N GLN A 193 -30.67 -31.99 -12.88
CA GLN A 193 -30.31 -30.62 -12.57
C GLN A 193 -28.92 -30.64 -11.95
N ASN A 194 -27.90 -30.53 -12.80
CA ASN A 194 -26.64 -29.94 -12.38
C ASN A 194 -26.93 -28.47 -12.12
N GLU A 195 -27.32 -28.13 -10.89
CA GLU A 195 -27.40 -26.75 -10.43
C GLU A 195 -26.01 -26.12 -10.60
N GLU A 196 -25.85 -25.26 -11.61
CA GLU A 196 -24.71 -24.35 -11.69
C GLU A 196 -24.72 -23.51 -10.41
N ILE A 197 -23.84 -23.84 -9.47
CA ILE A 197 -23.64 -23.05 -8.25
C ILE A 197 -23.15 -21.67 -8.70
N LYS A 198 -24.08 -20.72 -8.77
CA LYS A 198 -23.79 -19.36 -9.19
C LYS A 198 -23.27 -18.61 -7.96
N GLN A 199 -21.95 -18.46 -7.89
CA GLN A 199 -21.29 -17.71 -6.83
C GLN A 199 -21.93 -16.33 -6.61
N THR A 200 -21.82 -15.81 -5.40
CA THR A 200 -22.29 -14.47 -5.03
C THR A 200 -21.19 -13.70 -4.33
N ILE A 201 -20.97 -12.46 -4.78
CA ILE A 201 -20.02 -11.51 -4.19
C ILE A 201 -20.83 -10.33 -3.62
N SER A 202 -20.61 -9.98 -2.35
CA SER A 202 -21.30 -8.85 -1.73
C SER A 202 -20.89 -7.49 -2.35
N ALA A 203 -21.68 -6.42 -2.15
CA ALA A 203 -21.42 -5.10 -2.73
C ALA A 203 -20.17 -4.36 -2.18
N GLY A 204 -19.46 -4.96 -1.22
CA GLY A 204 -18.33 -4.34 -0.53
C GLY A 204 -18.74 -3.37 0.57
N THR A 205 -18.17 -3.53 1.76
CA THR A 205 -18.37 -2.64 2.91
C THR A 205 -17.07 -1.91 3.20
N VAL A 206 -17.10 -0.58 3.15
CA VAL A 206 -15.94 0.26 3.49
C VAL A 206 -15.70 0.19 5.00
N GLU A 207 -14.47 -0.14 5.39
CA GLU A 207 -14.07 -0.22 6.79
C GLU A 207 -13.79 1.16 7.38
N THR A 208 -13.65 1.22 8.71
CA THR A 208 -13.42 2.47 9.44
C THR A 208 -12.09 3.15 9.12
N ASP A 209 -11.15 2.43 8.50
CA ASP A 209 -9.88 2.99 8.03
C ASP A 209 -10.01 3.78 6.71
N GLY A 210 -11.18 3.72 6.04
CA GLY A 210 -11.47 4.41 4.78
C GLY A 210 -10.65 3.94 3.57
N ALA A 211 -9.73 2.99 3.76
CA ALA A 211 -8.83 2.47 2.73
C ALA A 211 -9.12 1.01 2.39
N THR A 212 -9.79 0.30 3.28
CA THR A 212 -10.12 -1.12 3.16
C THR A 212 -11.59 -1.30 2.84
N THR A 213 -11.88 -2.15 1.86
CA THR A 213 -13.24 -2.59 1.55
C THR A 213 -13.31 -4.10 1.68
N SER A 214 -14.27 -4.56 2.48
CA SER A 214 -14.51 -5.98 2.76
C SER A 214 -15.66 -6.52 1.93
N TYR A 215 -15.42 -7.64 1.25
CA TYR A 215 -16.36 -8.40 0.44
C TYR A 215 -16.53 -9.79 1.03
N THR A 216 -17.67 -10.42 0.75
CA THR A 216 -17.94 -11.81 1.13
C THR A 216 -18.22 -12.61 -0.14
N LEU A 217 -17.52 -13.72 -0.31
CA LEU A 217 -17.72 -14.70 -1.37
C LEU A 217 -18.45 -15.92 -0.80
N THR A 218 -19.57 -16.29 -1.41
CA THR A 218 -20.43 -17.44 -1.06
C THR A 218 -20.93 -18.14 -2.32
N GLY A 219 -21.50 -19.34 -2.20
CA GLY A 219 -22.02 -20.09 -3.36
C GLY A 219 -20.92 -20.63 -4.25
N THR A 220 -19.75 -20.97 -3.68
CA THR A 220 -18.65 -21.62 -4.40
C THR A 220 -17.69 -22.28 -3.40
N ASP A 221 -17.01 -23.33 -3.84
CA ASP A 221 -15.96 -24.04 -3.13
C ASP A 221 -14.55 -23.58 -3.52
N THR A 222 -14.44 -22.71 -4.54
CA THR A 222 -13.18 -22.18 -5.06
C THR A 222 -13.08 -20.67 -4.95
N MET A 223 -11.85 -20.17 -4.81
CA MET A 223 -11.53 -18.74 -4.86
C MET A 223 -10.28 -18.52 -5.69
N LYS A 224 -10.46 -18.43 -7.01
CA LYS A 224 -9.40 -18.11 -7.96
C LYS A 224 -9.41 -16.61 -8.24
N LEU A 225 -8.29 -15.97 -7.95
CA LEU A 225 -8.11 -14.54 -8.17
C LEU A 225 -7.36 -14.34 -9.47
N LYS A 226 -7.86 -13.43 -10.31
CA LYS A 226 -7.18 -12.93 -11.50
C LYS A 226 -7.15 -11.40 -11.45
N ILE A 227 -5.98 -10.80 -11.56
CA ILE A 227 -5.80 -9.35 -11.52
C ILE A 227 -5.19 -8.91 -12.83
N GLU A 228 -5.95 -8.16 -13.63
CA GLU A 228 -5.50 -7.61 -14.90
C GLU A 228 -5.04 -6.17 -14.71
N VAL A 229 -3.82 -5.86 -15.14
CA VAL A 229 -3.19 -4.55 -14.94
C VAL A 229 -3.16 -3.75 -16.24
N SER A 230 -3.69 -2.52 -16.24
CA SER A 230 -3.70 -1.60 -17.39
C SER A 230 -2.65 -0.49 -17.30
N GLY A 231 -1.91 -0.40 -16.20
CA GLY A 231 -0.84 0.58 -16.00
C GLY A 231 -0.06 0.34 -14.71
N PRO A 232 1.01 1.12 -14.44
CA PRO A 232 1.87 0.87 -13.28
C PRO A 232 1.10 0.86 -11.96
N THR A 233 1.10 -0.28 -11.26
CA THR A 233 0.42 -0.44 -9.97
C THR A 233 1.10 -1.51 -9.11
N PHE A 234 1.26 -1.22 -7.82
CA PHE A 234 1.73 -2.22 -6.87
C PHE A 234 0.60 -3.22 -6.59
N VAL A 235 0.90 -4.51 -6.64
CA VAL A 235 -0.04 -5.58 -6.28
C VAL A 235 0.60 -6.48 -5.22
N GLY A 236 -0.09 -6.63 -4.09
CA GLY A 236 0.29 -7.58 -3.04
C GLY A 236 -0.94 -8.37 -2.57
N ILE A 237 -0.75 -9.61 -2.15
CA ILE A 237 -1.82 -10.49 -1.68
C ILE A 237 -1.35 -11.13 -0.37
N ARG A 238 -2.13 -10.93 0.70
CA ARG A 238 -1.81 -11.45 2.03
C ARG A 238 -2.95 -12.26 2.61
N ASN A 239 -2.60 -13.22 3.47
CA ASN A 239 -3.58 -13.92 4.31
C ASN A 239 -3.89 -13.15 5.60
N GLN A 240 -4.76 -13.71 6.44
CA GLN A 240 -5.15 -13.14 7.73
C GLN A 240 -3.96 -12.98 8.70
N GLN A 241 -2.93 -13.82 8.55
CA GLN A 241 -1.68 -13.76 9.33
C GLN A 241 -0.68 -12.73 8.79
N GLN A 242 -1.08 -11.93 7.79
CA GLN A 242 -0.24 -10.94 7.10
C GLN A 242 0.95 -11.54 6.33
N GLN A 243 0.93 -12.85 6.09
CA GLN A 243 1.93 -13.49 5.24
C GLN A 243 1.65 -13.15 3.78
N GLU A 244 2.68 -12.73 3.06
CA GLU A 244 2.62 -12.49 1.62
C GLU A 244 2.46 -13.82 0.89
N LEU A 245 1.44 -13.92 0.05
CA LEU A 245 1.09 -15.11 -0.71
C LEU A 245 1.68 -15.08 -2.13
N LEU A 246 1.94 -13.90 -2.67
CA LEU A 246 2.65 -13.74 -3.94
C LEU A 246 4.16 -13.81 -3.73
N THR A 247 4.83 -14.65 -4.53
CA THR A 247 6.30 -14.71 -4.55
C THR A 247 6.92 -13.45 -5.16
N ASP A 248 6.25 -12.85 -6.16
CA ASP A 248 6.72 -11.65 -6.87
C ASP A 248 5.88 -10.42 -6.51
N THR A 249 5.93 -10.00 -5.25
CA THR A 249 5.20 -8.81 -4.79
C THR A 249 5.95 -7.54 -5.19
N ARG A 250 5.42 -6.82 -6.19
CA ARG A 250 6.08 -5.65 -6.79
C ARG A 250 5.09 -4.73 -7.50
N VAL A 251 5.63 -3.74 -8.21
CA VAL A 251 4.90 -2.96 -9.20
C VAL A 251 4.78 -3.76 -10.50
N TYR A 252 3.55 -3.90 -10.97
CA TYR A 252 3.18 -4.50 -12.25
C TYR A 252 2.85 -3.41 -13.26
N ASN A 253 3.06 -3.70 -14.54
CA ASN A 253 2.90 -2.80 -15.68
C ASN A 253 1.73 -3.22 -16.56
N ALA A 254 1.37 -2.36 -17.50
CA ALA A 254 0.26 -2.61 -18.43
C ALA A 254 0.42 -3.93 -19.19
N GLY A 255 -0.64 -4.74 -19.20
CA GLY A 255 -0.69 -6.05 -19.86
C GLY A 255 -0.24 -7.22 -18.99
N GLU A 256 0.33 -6.98 -17.80
CA GLU A 256 0.63 -8.05 -16.85
C GLU A 256 -0.67 -8.56 -16.18
N VAL A 257 -0.74 -9.88 -15.98
CA VAL A 257 -1.86 -10.55 -15.32
C VAL A 257 -1.32 -11.39 -14.17
N ILE A 258 -1.96 -11.27 -13.02
CA ILE A 258 -1.65 -12.05 -11.82
C ILE A 258 -2.77 -13.06 -11.62
N GLU A 259 -2.44 -14.35 -11.60
CA GLU A 259 -3.37 -15.42 -11.26
C GLU A 259 -2.92 -16.07 -9.95
N PHE A 260 -3.85 -16.23 -9.02
CA PHE A 260 -3.57 -16.82 -7.72
C PHE A 260 -4.75 -17.67 -7.24
N ASP A 261 -4.50 -18.95 -6.95
CA ASP A 261 -5.49 -19.83 -6.35
C ASP A 261 -5.49 -19.66 -4.83
N ALA A 262 -6.51 -18.96 -4.34
CA ALA A 262 -6.72 -18.70 -2.93
C ALA A 262 -7.76 -19.63 -2.29
N THR A 263 -8.14 -20.72 -2.96
CA THR A 263 -9.18 -21.66 -2.50
C THR A 263 -8.87 -22.25 -1.12
N THR A 264 -7.60 -22.35 -0.73
CA THR A 264 -7.19 -22.84 0.60
C THR A 264 -7.32 -21.77 1.70
N GLN A 265 -7.56 -20.52 1.34
CA GLN A 265 -7.64 -19.39 2.25
C GLN A 265 -9.10 -19.01 2.53
N ASN A 266 -9.47 -18.84 3.78
CA ASN A 266 -10.78 -18.28 4.15
C ASN A 266 -10.80 -16.75 4.09
N TYR A 267 -9.62 -16.13 3.94
CA TYR A 267 -9.42 -14.70 3.96
C TYR A 267 -8.27 -14.33 3.04
N VAL A 268 -8.48 -13.34 2.19
CA VAL A 268 -7.42 -12.72 1.40
C VAL A 268 -7.54 -11.22 1.43
N ARG A 269 -6.42 -10.54 1.63
CA ARG A 269 -6.28 -9.10 1.45
C ARG A 269 -5.42 -8.80 0.24
N ILE A 270 -5.99 -8.15 -0.77
CA ILE A 270 -5.31 -7.64 -1.96
C ILE A 270 -5.01 -6.16 -1.72
N ARG A 271 -3.74 -5.76 -1.83
CA ARG A 271 -3.32 -4.34 -1.83
C ARG A 271 -3.13 -3.89 -3.27
N LEU A 272 -3.81 -2.83 -3.67
CA LEU A 272 -3.58 -2.15 -4.94
C LEU A 272 -2.98 -0.76 -4.65
N GLY A 273 -1.81 -0.49 -5.23
CA GLY A 273 -1.18 0.83 -5.18
C GLY A 273 -1.94 1.87 -6.01
N ASN A 274 -2.44 1.44 -7.17
CA ASN A 274 -3.35 2.21 -8.02
C ASN A 274 -4.44 1.29 -8.57
N SER A 275 -5.63 1.34 -7.96
CA SER A 275 -6.78 0.52 -8.31
C SER A 275 -7.45 0.94 -9.62
N THR A 276 -7.28 2.19 -10.06
CA THR A 276 -7.79 2.62 -11.37
C THR A 276 -7.09 1.91 -12.53
N GLN A 277 -5.94 1.29 -12.25
CA GLN A 277 -5.11 0.57 -13.22
C GLN A 277 -5.14 -0.95 -13.04
N ALA A 278 -6.05 -1.47 -12.22
CA ALA A 278 -6.21 -2.89 -12.01
C ALA A 278 -7.69 -3.27 -12.01
N LYS A 279 -7.99 -4.45 -12.54
CA LYS A 279 -9.30 -5.10 -12.42
C LYS A 279 -9.10 -6.42 -11.70
N ILE A 280 -9.93 -6.70 -10.70
CA ILE A 280 -9.90 -7.95 -9.95
C ILE A 280 -11.07 -8.81 -10.42
N TYR A 281 -10.80 -10.06 -10.74
CA TYR A 281 -11.77 -11.09 -11.05
C TYR A 281 -11.69 -12.19 -9.99
N ILE A 282 -12.84 -12.69 -9.55
CA ILE A 282 -12.99 -13.81 -8.63
C ILE A 282 -13.77 -14.89 -9.36
N ASN A 283 -13.13 -16.03 -9.62
CA ASN A 283 -13.66 -17.11 -10.46
C ASN A 283 -14.24 -16.57 -11.78
N ASP A 284 -13.45 -15.75 -12.49
CA ASP A 284 -13.78 -15.08 -13.76
C ASP A 284 -14.88 -14.02 -13.71
N GLU A 285 -15.48 -13.74 -12.55
CA GLU A 285 -16.43 -12.64 -12.37
C GLU A 285 -15.72 -11.36 -11.93
N LEU A 286 -15.99 -10.25 -12.61
CA LEU A 286 -15.39 -8.96 -12.30
C LEU A 286 -15.90 -8.42 -10.95
N LEU A 287 -14.97 -8.16 -10.03
CA LEU A 287 -15.27 -7.48 -8.77
C LEU A 287 -15.55 -6.00 -9.03
N THR A 288 -16.72 -5.53 -8.61
CA THR A 288 -17.06 -4.10 -8.64
C THR A 288 -16.54 -3.42 -7.38
N TYR A 289 -15.71 -2.38 -7.53
CA TYR A 289 -15.16 -1.64 -6.39
C TYR A 289 -16.23 -0.76 -5.72
N ALA A 290 -16.43 -0.94 -4.42
CA ALA A 290 -17.36 -0.13 -3.62
C ALA A 290 -16.91 1.34 -3.49
N GLN A 291 -15.62 1.62 -3.70
CA GLN A 291 -15.03 2.95 -3.62
C GLN A 291 -14.05 3.21 -4.76
N GLN A 292 -13.99 4.47 -5.20
CA GLN A 292 -13.16 4.94 -6.32
C GLN A 292 -11.96 5.74 -5.80
N ILE A 293 -11.09 5.08 -5.03
CA ILE A 293 -9.85 5.68 -4.51
C ILE A 293 -8.63 5.04 -5.15
N VAL A 294 -7.55 5.81 -5.32
CA VAL A 294 -6.33 5.33 -6.01
C VAL A 294 -5.74 4.13 -5.26
N THR A 295 -5.38 4.30 -4.00
CA THR A 295 -4.78 3.23 -3.20
C THR A 295 -5.84 2.60 -2.32
N GLN A 296 -6.07 1.30 -2.44
CA GLN A 296 -7.04 0.59 -1.58
C GLN A 296 -6.63 -0.84 -1.25
N ASN A 297 -7.20 -1.34 -0.15
CA ASN A 297 -7.17 -2.75 0.22
C ASN A 297 -8.53 -3.37 -0.11
N ILE A 298 -8.51 -4.50 -0.77
CA ILE A 298 -9.68 -5.33 -1.03
C ILE A 298 -9.54 -6.56 -0.16
N VAL A 299 -10.48 -6.76 0.75
CA VAL A 299 -10.55 -7.94 1.61
C VAL A 299 -11.66 -8.84 1.11
N ILE A 300 -11.36 -10.11 0.89
CA ILE A 300 -12.34 -11.13 0.49
C ILE A 300 -12.41 -12.15 1.61
N ASN A 301 -13.57 -12.22 2.26
CA ASN A 301 -13.90 -13.28 3.21
C ASN A 301 -14.56 -14.42 2.44
N PHE A 302 -13.93 -15.59 2.44
CA PHE A 302 -14.42 -16.74 1.69
C PHE A 302 -15.14 -17.72 2.62
N ASN A 303 -16.46 -17.78 2.45
CA ASN A 303 -17.31 -18.71 3.16
C ASN A 303 -17.61 -19.90 2.24
N LYS A 304 -16.81 -20.95 2.36
CA LYS A 304 -17.06 -22.21 1.66
C LYS A 304 -18.42 -22.76 2.08
N GLU A 305 -19.23 -23.13 1.10
CA GLU A 305 -20.38 -23.99 1.39
C GLU A 305 -19.86 -25.34 1.90
N GLN A 306 -20.49 -25.83 2.98
CA GLN A 306 -20.18 -27.13 3.59
C GLN A 306 -20.99 -28.23 2.93
#